data_AF-A0A0R0DBP2-F1
#
_entry.id   AF-A0A0R0DBP2-F1
#
_cell.length_a   1.000
_cell.length_b   1.000
_cell.length_c   1.000
_cell.angle_alpha   90.00
_cell.angle_beta   90.00
_cell.angle_gamma   90.00
#
_symmetry.space_group_name_H-M   'P 1'
#
loop_
_entity.id
_entity.type
_entity.pdbx_description
1 polymer ?
#
loop_
_entity_poly.entity_id
_entity_poly.type
_entity_poly.pdbx_seq_one_letter_code
_entity_poly.pdbx_strand_id
1 'polypeptide(L)'
;MTQRAPRIHTEAAAIDRLKALQSELDAEMIAELHMQDGSVLVGTVVERPAIQQFLDSDGNEGSNGLLRLDSGEAPVQLLWLDQVQRVVRIGSR
;
A
#
# COMPACT_ATOMS: atom_id res chain seq x y z
N MET A 1 0.71 19.26 -7.95
CA MET A 1 -0.14 19.27 -6.74
C MET A 1 0.50 18.37 -5.72
N THR A 2 0.75 18.87 -4.51
CA THR A 2 1.43 18.07 -3.48
C THR A 2 0.42 17.15 -2.79
N GLN A 3 0.68 15.84 -2.81
CA GLN A 3 -0.19 14.85 -2.17
C GLN A 3 0.11 14.78 -0.67
N ARG A 4 -0.93 14.57 0.14
CA ARG A 4 -0.79 14.45 1.60
C ARG A 4 -0.99 13.03 2.06
N ALA A 5 -0.19 12.61 3.04
CA ALA A 5 -0.33 11.33 3.72
C ALA A 5 -0.41 11.53 5.23
N PRO A 6 -1.17 10.70 5.96
CA PRO A 6 -1.21 10.73 7.42
C PRO A 6 0.13 10.29 8.03
N ARG A 7 0.91 9.49 7.30
CA ARG A 7 2.24 9.04 7.69
C ARG A 7 3.17 9.07 6.48
N ILE A 8 4.41 9.51 6.72
CA ILE A 8 5.50 9.49 5.75
C ILE A 8 6.71 8.73 6.32
N HIS A 9 7.58 8.27 5.43
CA HIS A 9 8.83 7.61 5.79
C HIS A 9 10.01 8.30 5.12
N THR A 10 10.99 8.71 5.92
CA THR A 10 12.24 9.34 5.46
C THR A 10 13.45 8.44 5.66
N GLU A 11 13.34 7.45 6.55
CA GLU A 11 14.40 6.48 6.83
C GLU A 11 14.55 5.46 5.70
N ALA A 12 15.79 5.20 5.27
CA ALA A 12 16.09 4.25 4.20
C ALA A 12 15.50 2.85 4.45
N ALA A 13 15.62 2.33 5.67
CA ALA A 13 15.08 1.02 6.02
C ALA A 13 13.55 0.93 5.87
N ALA A 14 12.83 2.00 6.22
CA ALA A 14 11.38 2.06 6.06
C ALA A 14 10.99 2.15 4.57
N ILE A 15 11.73 2.92 3.78
CA ILE A 15 11.52 3.04 2.33
C ILE A 15 11.80 1.70 1.63
N ASP A 16 12.86 0.99 2.03
CA ASP A 16 13.18 -0.32 1.46
C ASP A 16 12.12 -1.37 1.79
N ARG A 17 11.51 -1.31 2.99
CA ARG A 17 10.34 -2.13 3.32
C ARG A 17 9.17 -1.84 2.39
N LEU A 18 8.87 -0.57 2.11
CA LEU A 18 7.80 -0.21 1.16
C LEU A 18 8.10 -0.75 -0.24
N LYS A 19 9.35 -0.65 -0.69
CA LYS A 19 9.79 -1.19 -2.00
C LYS A 19 9.67 -2.71 -2.06
N ALA A 20 9.98 -3.41 -0.98
CA ALA A 20 9.80 -4.85 -0.88
C ALA A 20 8.31 -5.21 -1.03
N LEU A 21 7.42 -4.56 -0.27
CA LEU A 21 5.97 -4.76 -0.41
C LEU A 21 5.46 -4.43 -1.82
N GLN A 22 5.89 -3.31 -2.40
CA GLN A 22 5.56 -2.93 -3.77
C GLN A 22 5.96 -4.02 -4.79
N SER A 23 7.11 -4.66 -4.58
CA SER A 23 7.63 -5.69 -5.49
C SER A 23 6.85 -7.00 -5.41
N GLU A 24 6.16 -7.26 -4.29
CA GLU A 24 5.26 -8.41 -4.11
C GLU A 24 3.86 -8.18 -4.69
N LEU A 25 3.51 -6.91 -4.97
CA LEU A 25 2.18 -6.47 -5.41
C LEU A 25 2.16 -6.22 -6.92
N ASP A 26 1.82 -7.24 -7.69
CA ASP A 26 1.58 -7.13 -9.12
C ASP A 26 0.18 -6.58 -9.43
N ALA A 27 0.05 -5.92 -10.57
CA ALA A 27 -1.26 -5.54 -11.09
C ALA A 27 -2.11 -6.78 -11.37
N GLU A 28 -3.42 -6.68 -11.12
CA GLU A 28 -4.43 -7.72 -11.34
C GLU A 28 -4.20 -9.03 -10.56
N MET A 29 -3.31 -9.03 -9.57
CA MET A 29 -3.13 -10.18 -8.68
C MET A 29 -4.25 -10.26 -7.64
N ILE A 30 -4.60 -11.47 -7.23
CA ILE A 30 -5.47 -11.69 -6.07
C ILE A 30 -4.56 -11.90 -4.85
N ALA A 31 -4.72 -11.04 -3.86
CA ALA A 31 -3.87 -10.98 -2.68
C ALA A 31 -4.70 -11.08 -1.39
N GLU A 32 -4.16 -11.79 -0.41
CA GLU A 32 -4.52 -11.68 1.00
C GLU A 32 -3.50 -10.73 1.66
N LEU A 33 -4.00 -9.62 2.21
CA LEU A 33 -3.23 -8.59 2.89
C LEU A 33 -3.41 -8.75 4.39
N HIS A 34 -2.30 -8.96 5.11
CA HIS A 34 -2.30 -8.84 6.57
C HIS A 34 -1.91 -7.41 6.92
N MET A 35 -2.79 -6.72 7.64
CA MET A 35 -2.63 -5.32 8.02
C MET A 35 -1.92 -5.21 9.37
N GLN A 36 -1.30 -4.07 9.66
CA GLN A 36 -0.62 -3.82 10.93
C GLN A 36 -1.56 -3.85 12.15
N ASP A 37 -2.84 -3.55 11.96
CA ASP A 37 -3.86 -3.60 13.01
C ASP A 37 -4.36 -5.04 13.31
N GLY A 38 -3.82 -6.03 12.59
CA GLY A 38 -4.19 -7.44 12.71
C GLY A 38 -5.37 -7.86 11.84
N SER A 39 -6.00 -6.91 11.12
CA SER A 39 -7.04 -7.25 10.14
C SER A 39 -6.44 -7.95 8.92
N VAL A 40 -7.28 -8.75 8.24
CA VAL A 40 -6.93 -9.43 7.01
C VAL A 40 -7.93 -9.02 5.93
N LEU A 41 -7.43 -8.56 4.79
CA LEU A 41 -8.22 -8.14 3.64
C LEU A 41 -7.90 -9.01 2.44
N VAL A 42 -8.92 -9.43 1.71
CA VAL A 42 -8.75 -10.21 0.49
C VAL A 42 -9.34 -9.45 -0.69
N GLY A 43 -8.59 -9.35 -1.78
CA GLY A 43 -9.08 -8.69 -2.98
C GLY A 43 -8.09 -8.72 -4.14
N THR A 44 -8.52 -8.11 -5.24
CA THR A 44 -7.70 -7.91 -6.44
C THR A 44 -6.93 -6.61 -6.31
N VAL A 45 -5.61 -6.66 -6.47
CA VAL A 45 -4.76 -5.48 -6.60
C VAL A 45 -5.05 -4.85 -7.96
N VAL A 46 -5.68 -3.67 -7.97
CA VAL A 46 -6.10 -3.03 -9.23
C VAL A 46 -4.90 -2.66 -10.10
N GLU A 47 -3.86 -2.12 -9.47
CA GLU A 47 -2.59 -1.76 -10.11
C GLU A 47 -1.45 -1.87 -9.10
N ARG A 48 -0.22 -2.06 -9.58
CA ARG A 48 0.96 -2.06 -8.71
C ARG A 48 1.04 -0.70 -7.97
N PRO A 49 1.12 -0.68 -6.64
CA PRO A 49 1.19 0.57 -5.88
C PRO A 49 2.46 1.34 -6.26
N ALA A 50 2.36 2.65 -6.35
CA ALA A 50 3.51 3.53 -6.57
C ALA A 50 4.01 4.10 -5.24
N ILE A 51 5.33 4.03 -5.01
CA ILE A 51 5.99 4.78 -3.94
C ILE A 51 6.30 6.17 -4.47
N GLN A 52 5.84 7.19 -3.77
CA GLN A 52 5.92 8.59 -4.18
C GLN A 52 6.13 9.49 -2.96
N GLN A 53 6.48 10.76 -3.21
CA GLN A 53 6.60 11.75 -2.14
C GLN A 53 5.23 12.27 -1.71
N PHE A 54 5.06 12.39 -0.40
CA PHE A 54 3.89 12.97 0.27
C PHE A 54 4.34 14.00 1.30
N LEU A 55 3.45 14.93 1.62
CA LEU A 55 3.57 15.78 2.80
C LEU A 55 2.73 15.23 3.95
N ASP A 56 3.29 15.26 5.16
CA ASP A 56 2.53 15.02 6.38
C ASP A 56 1.75 16.26 6.84
N SER A 57 1.10 16.17 8.01
CA SER A 57 0.35 17.29 8.61
C SER A 57 1.21 18.50 8.98
N ASP A 58 2.49 18.28 9.27
CA ASP A 58 3.44 19.29 9.71
C ASP A 58 4.18 19.93 8.52
N GLY A 59 3.95 19.41 7.31
CA GLY A 59 4.58 19.89 6.08
C GLY A 59 5.95 19.27 5.82
N ASN A 60 6.30 18.19 6.51
CA ASN A 60 7.49 17.42 6.20
C ASN A 60 7.26 16.57 4.96
N GLU A 61 8.30 16.40 4.15
CA GLU A 61 8.27 15.56 2.96
C GLU A 61 8.88 14.18 3.23
N GLY A 62 8.22 13.14 2.73
CA GLY A 62 8.74 11.79 2.78
C GLY A 62 7.96 10.83 1.89
N SER A 63 8.35 9.56 1.91
CA SER A 63 7.83 8.55 1.00
C SER A 63 6.71 7.73 1.62
N ASN A 64 5.69 7.42 0.84
CA ASN A 64 4.69 6.38 1.13
C ASN A 64 4.11 5.85 -0.21
N GLY A 65 3.09 5.01 -0.18
CA GLY A 65 2.35 4.56 -1.35
C GLY A 65 0.88 4.29 -1.04
N LEU A 66 0.06 4.33 -2.08
CA LEU A 66 -1.35 3.94 -2.02
C LEU A 66 -1.55 2.63 -2.76
N LEU A 67 -2.25 1.70 -2.11
CA LEU A 67 -2.68 0.42 -2.65
C LEU A 67 -4.18 0.47 -2.94
N ARG A 68 -4.55 0.12 -4.17
CA ARG A 68 -5.94 0.01 -4.62
C ARG A 68 -6.35 -1.46 -4.58
N LEU A 69 -7.28 -1.79 -3.67
CA LEU A 69 -7.78 -3.15 -3.50
C LEU A 69 -9.26 -3.21 -3.88
N ASP A 70 -9.60 -4.10 -4.81
CA ASP A 70 -10.97 -4.41 -5.20
C ASP A 70 -11.39 -5.76 -4.58
N SER A 71 -12.23 -5.72 -3.55
CA SER A 71 -12.79 -6.92 -2.92
C SER A 71 -14.00 -7.48 -3.67
N GLY A 72 -14.54 -6.79 -4.67
CA GLY A 72 -15.74 -7.16 -5.42
C GLY A 72 -17.07 -6.97 -4.67
N GLU A 73 -17.04 -6.84 -3.34
CA GLU A 73 -18.24 -6.63 -2.50
C GLU A 73 -18.49 -5.15 -2.17
N ALA A 74 -17.45 -4.33 -2.25
CA ALA A 74 -17.48 -2.91 -1.93
C ALA A 74 -16.75 -2.10 -3.01
N PRO A 75 -16.94 -0.76 -3.07
CA PRO A 75 -16.10 0.09 -3.90
C PRO A 75 -14.61 -0.13 -3.61
N VAL A 76 -13.77 0.05 -4.64
CA VAL A 76 -12.31 -0.07 -4.54
C VAL A 76 -11.79 0.71 -3.33
N GLN A 77 -11.10 0.02 -2.45
CA GLN A 77 -10.54 0.57 -1.23
C GLN A 77 -9.15 1.16 -1.51
N LEU A 78 -8.89 2.33 -0.95
CA LEU A 78 -7.56 2.96 -0.92
C LEU A 78 -6.92 2.68 0.43
N LEU A 79 -5.88 1.85 0.42
CA LEU A 79 -5.12 1.48 1.59
C LEU A 79 -3.74 2.12 1.53
N TRP A 80 -3.18 2.47 2.68
CA TRP A 80 -1.80 2.92 2.73
C TRP A 80 -0.85 1.74 2.70
N LEU A 81 0.18 1.80 1.86
CA LEU A 81 1.14 0.70 1.71
C LEU A 81 1.90 0.45 3.01
N ASP A 82 2.19 1.50 3.78
CA ASP A 82 2.83 1.35 5.08
C ASP A 82 1.97 0.56 6.07
N GLN A 83 0.64 0.55 5.94
CA GLN A 83 -0.25 -0.22 6.82
C GLN A 83 -0.26 -1.72 6.50
N VAL A 84 0.31 -2.14 5.37
CA VAL A 84 0.42 -3.55 5.00
C VAL A 84 1.59 -4.18 5.75
N GLN A 85 1.31 -5.18 6.58
CA GLN A 85 2.33 -5.94 7.28
C GLN A 85 2.95 -7.02 6.38
N ARG A 86 2.10 -7.76 5.65
CA ARG A 86 2.49 -8.90 4.81
C ARG A 86 1.50 -9.07 3.66
N VAL A 87 2.02 -9.52 2.51
CA VAL A 87 1.23 -9.89 1.33
C VAL A 87 1.32 -11.40 1.13
N VAL A 88 0.20 -12.04 0.79
CA VAL A 88 0.16 -13.43 0.34
C VAL A 88 -0.55 -13.47 -1.00
N ARG A 89 0.17 -13.87 -2.05
CA ARG A 89 -0.43 -14.13 -3.36
C ARG A 89 -1.28 -15.39 -3.28
N ILE A 90 -2.58 -15.27 -3.56
CA ILE A 90 -3.53 -16.38 -3.57
C ILE A 90 -4.11 -16.65 -4.96
N GLY A 91 -3.84 -15.78 -5.95
CA GLY A 91 -4.23 -15.98 -7.34
C GLY A 91 -3.87 -14.81 -8.26
N SER A 92 -4.50 -14.80 -9.43
CA SER A 92 -4.52 -13.68 -10.39
C SER A 92 -5.87 -13.70 -11.09
N ARG A 93 -6.36 -12.51 -11.48
CA ARG A 93 -7.62 -12.38 -12.22
C ARG A 93 -7.43 -12.64 -13.71
#